data_AF-A0A5N6RLN6-F1
#
_entry.id   AF-A0A5N6RLN6-F1
#
_cell.length_a   1.000
_cell.length_b   1.000
_cell.length_c   1.000
_cell.angle_alpha   90.00
_cell.angle_beta   90.00
_cell.angle_gamma   90.00
#
_symmetry.space_group_name_H-M   'P 1'
#
loop_
_entity.id
_entity.type
_entity.pdbx_description
1 polymer ?
#
loop_
_entity_poly.entity_id
_entity_poly.type
_entity_poly.pdbx_seq_one_letter_code
_entity_poly.pdbx_strand_id
1 'polypeptide(L)' 'MEVDERSEDGCTTPKRSDSQIPATSVCPPPPKKKAVSGRIRDPPKNGYFQPPDLDALFTVFAS' A
#
# COMPACT_ATOMS: atom_id res chain seq x y z
N MET A 1 9.44 47.38 12.93
CA MET A 1 8.67 46.31 12.26
C MET A 1 9.63 45.77 11.23
N GLU A 2 10.40 44.75 11.54
CA GLU A 2 11.49 44.30 10.66
C GLU A 2 11.52 42.77 10.74
N VAL A 3 10.90 42.10 9.77
CA VAL A 3 11.06 40.65 9.58
C VAL A 3 12.34 40.51 8.74
N ASP A 4 13.42 39.97 9.34
CA ASP A 4 14.68 39.70 8.62
C ASP A 4 14.39 38.60 7.57
N GLU A 5 14.31 39.05 6.32
CA GLU A 5 13.95 38.30 5.10
C GLU A 5 15.07 37.32 4.66
N ARG A 6 15.74 36.65 5.60
CA ARG A 6 16.85 35.71 5.30
C ARG A 6 16.62 34.34 5.89
N SER A 7 15.55 33.66 5.50
CA SER A 7 15.43 32.19 5.66
C SER A 7 14.27 31.64 4.80
N GLU A 8 14.14 32.09 3.56
CA GLU A 8 13.15 31.51 2.63
C GLU A 8 13.70 30.31 1.85
N ASP A 9 15.00 30.03 1.99
CA ASP A 9 15.60 28.81 1.48
C ASP A 9 15.53 27.73 2.57
N GLY A 10 14.47 26.92 2.50
CA GLY A 10 14.36 25.70 3.31
C GLY A 10 15.53 24.74 3.10
N CYS A 11 15.58 23.66 3.88
CA CYS A 11 16.61 22.63 3.72
C CYS A 11 16.58 22.05 2.29
N THR A 12 17.65 22.31 1.51
CA THR A 12 17.78 21.83 0.13
C THR A 12 18.93 20.84 -0.02
N THR A 13 18.87 20.01 -1.06
CA THR A 13 19.94 19.05 -1.36
C THR A 13 21.17 19.80 -1.91
N PRO A 14 22.40 19.55 -1.39
CA PRO A 14 23.61 20.17 -1.90
C PRO A 14 23.83 19.90 -3.40
N LYS A 15 24.09 20.96 -4.17
CA LYS A 15 24.26 20.89 -5.63
C LYS A 15 25.70 20.65 -6.10
N ARG A 16 26.67 20.59 -5.18
CA ARG A 16 28.09 20.33 -5.52
C ARG A 16 28.25 18.90 -6.04
N SER A 17 29.07 18.72 -7.07
CA SER A 17 29.24 17.42 -7.76
C SER A 17 29.77 16.30 -6.86
N ASP A 18 30.58 16.62 -5.86
CA ASP A 18 31.09 15.69 -4.84
C ASP A 18 30.02 15.23 -3.84
N SER A 19 28.94 16.00 -3.71
CA SER A 19 27.83 15.77 -2.79
C SER A 19 26.59 15.20 -3.50
N GLN A 20 26.58 15.18 -4.84
CA GLN A 20 25.51 14.59 -5.62
C GLN A 20 25.65 13.07 -5.62
N ILE A 21 24.53 12.38 -5.39
CA ILE A 21 24.45 10.94 -5.58
C ILE A 21 24.60 10.69 -7.09
N PRO A 22 25.57 9.86 -7.53
CA PRO A 22 25.69 9.51 -8.94
C PRO A 22 24.37 8.96 -9.45
N ALA A 23 23.90 9.44 -10.60
CA ALA A 23 22.74 8.85 -11.27
C ALA A 23 23.09 7.43 -11.73
N THR A 24 22.90 6.44 -10.85
CA THR A 24 23.16 5.04 -11.18
C THR A 24 22.11 4.54 -12.16
N SER A 25 22.61 4.18 -13.35
CA SER A 25 22.13 3.21 -14.34
C SER A 25 20.78 2.55 -14.07
N VAL A 26 19.89 2.67 -15.06
CA VAL A 26 18.73 1.81 -15.41
C VAL A 26 18.19 0.99 -14.24
N CYS A 27 16.99 1.34 -13.77
CA CYS A 27 16.26 0.56 -12.76
C CYS A 27 16.35 -0.95 -13.08
N PRO A 28 16.63 -1.79 -12.08
CA PRO A 28 16.62 -3.23 -12.31
C PRO A 28 15.26 -3.64 -12.89
N PRO A 29 15.22 -4.66 -13.76
CA PRO A 29 13.98 -5.12 -14.35
C PRO A 29 12.97 -5.48 -13.24
N PRO A 30 11.66 -5.28 -13.48
CA PRO A 30 10.64 -5.52 -12.49
C PRO A 30 10.67 -6.97 -12.00
N PRO A 31 10.34 -7.22 -10.72
CA PRO A 31 10.24 -8.57 -10.20
C PRO A 31 9.28 -9.42 -11.03
N LYS A 32 9.73 -10.62 -11.45
CA LYS A 32 8.87 -11.55 -12.20
C LYS A 32 7.82 -12.15 -11.28
N LYS A 33 6.55 -12.07 -11.67
CA LYS A 33 5.46 -12.78 -10.99
C LYS A 33 5.76 -14.28 -10.98
N LYS A 34 5.66 -14.92 -9.81
CA LYS A 34 5.81 -16.37 -9.70
C LYS A 34 4.61 -17.05 -10.36
N ALA A 35 4.85 -18.17 -11.04
CA ALA A 35 3.76 -19.01 -11.52
C ALA A 35 2.95 -19.52 -10.32
N VAL A 36 1.63 -19.49 -10.42
CA VAL A 36 0.76 -20.10 -9.41
C VAL A 36 0.94 -21.61 -9.51
N SER A 37 1.63 -22.20 -8.54
CA SER A 37 1.71 -23.66 -8.41
C SER A 37 0.56 -24.15 -7.54
N GLY A 38 -0.42 -24.81 -8.15
CA GLY A 38 -1.55 -25.41 -7.46
C GLY A 38 -2.74 -25.63 -8.38
N ARG A 39 -3.55 -26.66 -8.13
CA ARG A 39 -4.86 -26.77 -8.78
C ARG A 39 -5.77 -25.69 -8.20
N ILE A 40 -6.35 -24.87 -9.08
CA ILE A 40 -7.49 -24.03 -8.73
C ILE A 40 -8.58 -25.00 -8.27
N ARG A 41 -8.98 -24.91 -7.00
CA ARG A 41 -10.09 -25.69 -6.47
C ARG A 41 -11.38 -25.00 -6.87
N ASP A 42 -12.39 -25.78 -7.20
CA ASP A 42 -13.73 -25.25 -7.38
C ASP A 42 -14.20 -24.55 -6.10
N PRO A 43 -15.00 -23.48 -6.22
CA PRO A 43 -15.57 -22.83 -5.06
C PRO A 43 -16.42 -23.82 -4.23
N PRO A 44 -16.52 -23.64 -2.91
CA PRO A 44 -17.38 -24.47 -2.07
C PRO A 44 -18.84 -24.40 -2.55
N LYS A 45 -19.53 -25.55 -2.55
CA LYS A 45 -20.93 -25.66 -2.99
C LYS A 45 -21.88 -24.74 -2.23
N ASN A 46 -21.56 -24.44 -0.98
CA ASN A 46 -22.43 -23.68 -0.09
C ASN A 46 -21.94 -22.24 0.13
N GLY A 47 -21.10 -21.74 -0.79
CA GLY A 47 -20.45 -20.44 -0.65
C GLY A 47 -19.29 -20.44 0.34
N TYR A 48 -18.49 -19.38 0.31
CA TYR A 48 -17.36 -19.19 1.24
C TYR A 48 -17.80 -18.68 2.60
N PHE A 49 -18.85 -17.88 2.62
CA PHE A 49 -19.44 -17.33 3.83
C PHE A 49 -20.76 -18.04 4.09
N GLN A 50 -20.87 -18.65 5.27
CA GLN A 50 -22.10 -19.25 5.76
C GLN A 50 -22.58 -18.39 6.93
N PRO A 51 -23.35 -17.32 6.67
CA PRO A 51 -23.85 -16.48 7.75
C PRO A 51 -24.72 -17.31 8.69
N PRO A 52 -24.74 -16.97 9.99
CA PRO A 52 -25.79 -17.44 10.87
C PRO A 52 -27.17 -16.99 10.36
N ASP A 53 -28.22 -17.71 10.76
CA ASP A 53 -29.59 -17.32 10.47
C ASP A 53 -29.88 -15.92 11.04
N LEU A 54 -30.12 -14.96 10.15
CA LEU A 54 -30.33 -13.57 10.54
C LEU A 54 -31.66 -13.39 11.29
N ASP A 55 -32.69 -14.19 10.96
CA ASP A 55 -34.00 -14.10 11.61
C ASP A 55 -33.91 -14.53 13.08
N ALA A 56 -33.06 -15.51 13.38
CA ALA A 56 -32.72 -15.90 14.75
C ALA A 56 -32.00 -14.77 15.50
N LEU A 57 -31.14 -13.99 14.84
CA LEU A 57 -30.45 -12.85 15.46
C LEU A 57 -31.45 -11.75 15.82
N PHE A 58 -32.35 -11.37 14.91
CA PHE A 58 -33.29 -10.29 15.16
C PHE A 58 -34.36 -10.64 16.20
N THR A 59 -34.70 -11.91 16.36
CA THR A 59 -35.66 -12.36 17.38
C THR A 59 -35.14 -12.15 18.82
N VAL A 60 -33.82 -12.23 19.04
CA VAL A 60 -33.20 -11.97 20.35
C VAL A 60 -33.22 -10.48 20.72
N PHE A 61 -33.23 -9.59 19.71
CA PHE A 61 -33.19 -8.14 19.91
C PHE A 61 -34.55 -7.44 19.81
N ALA A 62 -35.63 -8.20 19.56
CA ALA A 62 -36.99 -7.67 19.40
C ALA A 62 -37.78 -7.56 20.72
N SER A 63 -37.11 -7.60 21.88
CA SER A 63 -37.73 -7.48 23.21
C SER A 63 -37.87 -6.03 23.68
#